data_AF-A0A6M0BLB3-F1
#
_entry.id   AF-A0A6M0BLB3-F1
#
_cell.length_a   1.000
_cell.length_b   1.000
_cell.length_c   1.000
_cell.angle_alpha   90.00
_cell.angle_beta   90.00
_cell.angle_gamma   90.00
#
_symmetry.space_group_name_H-M   'P 1'
#
loop_
_entity.id
_entity.type
_entity.pdbx_description
1 polymer ?
#
loop_
_entity_poly.entity_id
_entity_poly.type
_entity_poly.pdbx_seq_one_letter_code
_entity_poly.pdbx_strand_id
1 'polypeptide(L)'
;NPKMSIDDVTIRWSEKKSPFFTVGRLTVKHQIIDFDKQYDSAENLRFSPWNGLVVHRPVGALNRLRNVVYPIVAKYRYQKRGLKY
;
A
#
# COMPACT_ATOMS: atom_id res chain seq x y z
N ASN A 1 -6.30 -6.75 -25.51
CA ASN A 1 -7.51 -7.53 -25.14
C ASN A 1 -7.88 -7.18 -23.70
N PRO A 2 -8.97 -6.46 -23.44
CA PRO A 2 -9.21 -5.74 -22.18
C PRO A 2 -9.48 -6.62 -20.95
N LYS A 3 -9.64 -7.94 -21.11
CA LYS A 3 -10.15 -8.83 -20.04
C LYS A 3 -9.23 -9.03 -18.82
N MET A 4 -7.97 -8.60 -18.90
CA MET A 4 -6.98 -8.64 -17.80
C MET A 4 -6.06 -7.41 -17.93
N SER A 5 -6.67 -6.23 -18.02
CA SER A 5 -5.92 -4.97 -18.11
C SER A 5 -5.15 -4.70 -16.81
N ILE A 6 -3.93 -4.19 -16.93
CA ILE A 6 -3.15 -3.68 -15.78
C ILE A 6 -3.57 -2.24 -15.47
N ASP A 7 -3.97 -1.47 -16.48
CA ASP A 7 -4.29 -0.05 -16.36
C ASP A 7 -5.77 0.22 -16.03
N ASP A 8 -6.67 -0.71 -16.40
CA ASP A 8 -8.08 -0.63 -16.03
C ASP A 8 -8.34 -1.44 -14.76
N VAL A 9 -8.23 -0.75 -13.62
CA VAL A 9 -8.41 -1.33 -12.28
C VAL A 9 -9.85 -1.71 -11.95
N THR A 10 -10.81 -1.40 -12.82
CA THR A 10 -12.22 -1.79 -12.66
C THR A 10 -12.49 -3.22 -13.15
N ILE A 11 -11.56 -3.80 -13.91
CA ILE A 11 -11.69 -5.13 -14.49
C ILE A 11 -11.06 -6.18 -13.57
N ARG A 12 -11.89 -7.03 -12.97
CA ARG A 12 -11.41 -8.21 -12.23
C ARG A 12 -10.81 -9.23 -13.20
N TRP A 13 -9.62 -9.73 -12.86
CA TRP A 13 -8.99 -10.82 -13.63
C TRP A 13 -9.66 -12.16 -13.32
N SER A 14 -9.85 -12.98 -14.35
CA SER A 14 -10.47 -14.30 -14.21
C SER A 14 -9.52 -15.28 -13.52
N GLU A 15 -9.93 -15.86 -12.39
CA GLU A 15 -9.14 -16.85 -11.66
C GLU A 15 -8.95 -18.17 -12.42
N LYS A 16 -9.83 -18.49 -13.38
CA LYS A 16 -9.62 -19.63 -14.30
C LYS A 16 -8.40 -19.40 -15.22
N LYS A 17 -8.10 -18.14 -15.56
CA LYS A 17 -6.96 -17.77 -16.42
C LYS A 17 -5.73 -17.34 -15.64
N SER A 18 -5.92 -16.81 -14.43
CA SER A 18 -4.89 -16.34 -13.51
C SER A 18 -5.19 -16.91 -12.12
N PRO A 19 -4.92 -18.20 -11.88
CA PRO A 19 -5.20 -18.83 -10.60
C PRO A 19 -4.30 -18.25 -9.50
N PHE A 20 -4.76 -18.35 -8.24
CA PHE A 20 -3.95 -17.97 -7.09
C PHE A 20 -2.79 -18.94 -6.88
N PHE A 21 -1.65 -18.38 -6.49
CA PHE A 21 -0.50 -19.13 -6.00
C PHE A 21 -0.29 -18.80 -4.52
N THR A 22 -0.29 -19.82 -3.67
CA THR A 22 -0.05 -19.63 -2.24
C THR A 22 1.41 -19.26 -2.02
N VAL A 23 1.65 -18.03 -1.57
CA VAL A 23 3.01 -17.53 -1.27
C VAL A 23 3.43 -17.70 0.19
N GLY A 24 2.47 -17.85 1.10
CA GLY A 24 2.74 -17.97 2.53
C GLY A 24 1.51 -17.68 3.39
N ARG A 25 1.72 -17.66 4.70
CA ARG A 25 0.69 -17.33 5.70
C ARG A 25 1.21 -16.23 6.61
N LEU A 26 0.48 -15.12 6.68
CA LEU A 26 0.70 -14.08 7.67
C LEU A 26 -0.22 -14.35 8.87
N THR A 27 0.34 -14.47 10.07
CA THR A 27 -0.41 -14.55 11.32
C THR A 27 -0.16 -13.29 12.12
N VAL A 28 -1.19 -12.46 12.27
CA VAL A 28 -1.16 -11.29 13.16
C VAL A 28 -1.79 -11.69 14.48
N LYS A 29 -1.02 -11.65 15.57
CA LYS A 29 -1.54 -11.92 16.92
C LYS A 29 -2.34 -10.72 17.43
N HIS A 30 -3.32 -10.98 18.28
CA HIS A 30 -4.05 -9.92 18.96
C HIS A 30 -3.09 -9.06 19.80
N GLN A 31 -3.27 -7.75 19.76
CA GLN A 31 -2.47 -6.77 20.49
C GLN A 31 -3.40 -5.91 21.35
N ILE A 32 -3.00 -5.64 22.59
CA ILE A 32 -3.63 -4.62 23.42
C ILE A 32 -3.01 -3.28 23.05
N ILE A 33 -3.86 -2.34 22.61
CA ILE A 33 -3.48 -0.97 22.25
C ILE A 33 -4.22 -0.04 23.20
N ASP A 34 -3.56 0.38 24.28
CA ASP A 34 -4.23 1.04 25.41
C ASP A 34 -3.49 2.28 25.96
N PHE A 35 -2.41 2.72 25.30
CA PHE A 35 -1.73 3.95 25.70
C PHE A 35 -1.43 4.90 24.54
N ASP A 36 -1.47 6.20 24.84
CA ASP A 36 -1.39 7.31 23.87
C ASP A 36 -0.22 7.22 22.90
N LYS A 37 0.95 6.73 23.35
CA LYS A 37 2.13 6.59 22.48
C LYS A 37 1.91 5.58 21.34
N GLN A 38 1.10 4.54 21.52
CA GLN A 38 0.77 3.60 20.45
C GLN A 38 -0.17 4.23 19.42
N TYR A 39 -1.17 4.99 19.87
CA TYR A 39 -2.05 5.74 18.99
C TYR A 39 -1.28 6.77 18.17
N ASP A 40 -0.37 7.50 18.80
CA ASP A 40 0.51 8.44 18.10
C ASP A 40 1.39 7.75 17.06
N SER A 41 1.96 6.59 17.44
CA SER A 41 2.77 5.77 16.53
C SER A 41 1.97 5.26 15.34
N ALA A 42 0.76 4.75 15.58
CA ALA A 42 -0.14 4.26 14.55
C ALA A 42 -0.55 5.37 13.58
N GLU A 43 -0.87 6.55 14.10
CA GLU A 43 -1.12 7.72 13.29
C GLU A 43 0.13 8.05 12.46
N ASN A 44 1.33 7.98 13.02
CA ASN A 44 2.57 8.25 12.28
C ASN A 44 2.97 7.16 11.27
N LEU A 45 2.29 6.02 11.19
CA LEU A 45 2.59 5.04 10.15
C LEU A 45 2.27 5.58 8.75
N ARG A 46 3.12 5.21 7.80
CA ARG A 46 2.92 5.47 6.37
C ARG A 46 3.13 4.19 5.58
N PHE A 47 2.23 3.96 4.63
CA PHE A 47 2.31 2.84 3.71
C PHE A 47 2.40 3.38 2.30
N SER A 48 3.29 2.84 1.48
CA SER A 48 3.39 3.16 0.06
C SER A 48 3.60 1.88 -0.73
N PRO A 49 2.89 1.66 -1.85
CA PRO A 49 3.16 0.53 -2.75
C PRO A 49 4.59 0.52 -3.31
N TRP A 50 5.26 1.67 -3.29
CA TRP A 50 6.64 1.85 -3.77
C TRP A 50 7.69 1.62 -2.67
N ASN A 51 7.26 1.36 -1.43
CA ASN A 51 8.14 0.93 -0.36
C ASN A 51 8.31 -0.60 -0.39
N GLY A 52 9.14 -1.09 -1.32
CA GLY A 52 9.37 -2.51 -1.52
C GLY A 52 10.63 -2.80 -2.32
N LEU A 53 10.89 -4.09 -2.55
CA LEU A 53 12.03 -4.53 -3.36
C LEU A 53 11.88 -4.05 -4.81
N VAL A 54 13.02 -3.74 -5.45
CA VAL A 54 13.06 -3.29 -6.85
C VAL A 54 12.40 -4.30 -7.79
N VAL A 55 12.58 -5.59 -7.55
CA VAL A 55 11.96 -6.67 -8.33
C VAL A 55 10.43 -6.72 -8.23
N HIS A 56 9.84 -6.09 -7.20
CA HIS A 56 8.39 -5.98 -6.99
C HIS A 56 7.85 -4.61 -7.40
N ARG A 57 8.60 -3.85 -8.21
CA ARG A 57 8.21 -2.51 -8.64
C ARG A 57 6.77 -2.50 -9.19
N PRO A 58 5.89 -1.62 -8.68
CA PRO A 58 4.53 -1.51 -9.18
C PRO A 58 4.45 -1.11 -10.66
N VAL A 59 3.54 -1.74 -11.41
CA VAL A 59 3.31 -1.52 -12.85
C VAL A 59 1.93 -0.94 -13.13
N GLY A 60 1.78 -0.30 -14.29
CA GLY A 60 0.56 0.41 -14.69
C GLY A 60 0.58 1.90 -14.34
N ALA A 61 -0.20 2.70 -15.07
CA ALA A 61 -0.26 4.15 -14.96
C ALA A 61 -0.71 4.60 -13.56
N LEU A 62 -1.77 4.00 -13.02
CA LEU A 62 -2.26 4.34 -11.68
C LEU A 62 -1.21 4.04 -10.60
N ASN A 63 -0.54 2.90 -10.67
CA ASN A 63 0.51 2.58 -9.71
C ASN A 63 1.72 3.51 -9.86
N ARG A 64 2.13 3.91 -11.07
CA ARG A 64 3.17 4.95 -11.26
C ARG A 64 2.78 6.27 -10.63
N LEU A 65 1.53 6.71 -10.78
CA LEU A 65 1.01 7.91 -10.10
C LEU A 65 1.12 7.80 -8.57
N ARG A 66 0.86 6.62 -8.00
CA ARG A 66 0.99 6.38 -6.55
C ARG A 66 2.42 6.55 -6.03
N ASN A 67 3.45 6.48 -6.88
CA ASN A 67 4.83 6.79 -6.47
C ASN A 67 4.97 8.27 -6.04
N VAL A 68 4.21 9.15 -6.70
CA VAL A 68 4.26 10.59 -6.48
C VAL A 68 3.29 11.00 -5.37
N VAL A 69 2.07 10.48 -5.40
CA VAL A 69 0.99 10.92 -4.51
C VAL A 69 1.23 10.51 -3.05
N TYR A 70 1.66 9.27 -2.79
CA TYR A 70 1.83 8.78 -1.41
C TYR A 70 2.85 9.59 -0.60
N PRO A 71 4.05 9.91 -1.14
CA PRO A 71 4.99 10.78 -0.44
C PRO A 71 4.44 12.18 -0.16
N ILE A 72 3.72 12.78 -1.11
CA ILE A 72 3.13 14.12 -0.95
C ILE A 72 2.11 14.13 0.19
N VAL A 73 1.17 13.19 0.19
CA VAL A 73 0.11 13.11 1.23
C VAL A 73 0.72 12.84 2.60
N ALA A 74 1.68 11.92 2.67
CA ALA A 74 2.36 11.62 3.93
C ALA A 74 3.15 12.82 4.45
N LYS A 75 3.87 13.55 3.59
CA LYS A 75 4.57 14.80 3.96
C LYS A 75 3.60 15.86 4.47
N TYR A 76 2.47 16.06 3.78
CA TYR A 76 1.44 17.01 4.20
C TYR A 76 0.89 16.67 5.60
N ARG A 77 0.60 15.39 5.85
CA ARG A 77 0.06 14.93 7.14
C ARG A 77 1.07 15.15 8.27
N TYR A 78 2.35 14.84 8.04
CA TYR A 78 3.43 15.11 9.01
C TYR A 78 3.58 16.61 9.29
N GLN A 79 3.57 17.46 8.25
CA GLN A 79 3.66 18.92 8.41
C GLN A 79 2.50 19.48 9.25
N LYS A 80 1.26 19.01 9.04
CA LYS A 80 0.10 19.40 9.85
C LYS A 80 0.22 19.02 11.32
N ARG A 81 1.03 18.01 11.64
CA ARG A 81 1.33 17.56 13.00
C ARG A 81 2.61 18.18 13.59
N GLY A 82 3.32 19.04 12.84
CA GLY A 82 4.62 19.58 13.26
C GLY A 82 5.76 18.57 13.24
N LEU A 83 5.59 17.45 12.53
CA LEU A 83 6.58 16.37 12.43
C LEU A 83 7.43 16.51 11.16
N LYS A 84 8.68 16.03 11.22
CA LYS A 84 9.55 15.93 10.05
C LYS A 84 9.22 14.66 9.28
N TYR A 85 8.98 14.82 7.97
CA TYR A 85 8.76 13.73 7.02
C TYR A 85 10.03 12.94 6.73
#